data_AF-A0A1V9V8W8-F1
#
_entry.id   AF-A0A1V9V8W8-F1
#
_cell.length_a   1.000
_cell.length_b   1.000
_cell.length_c   1.000
_cell.angle_alpha   90.00
_cell.angle_beta   90.00
_cell.angle_gamma   90.00
#
_symmetry.space_group_name_H-M   'P 1'
#
loop_
_entity.id
_entity.type
_entity.pdbx_description
1 polymer ?
#
loop_
_entity_poly.entity_id
_entity_poly.type
_entity_poly.pdbx_seq_one_letter_code
_entity_poly.pdbx_strand_id
1 'polypeptide(L)'
;MRLDNSIQTAISNLLKNPILSILRDINFSSILKQSNFIKRDIGKSPYLVILHFLYMFVINKKISSFAKYSSDSYKKDVYYRLLKNSKYNWRKLLLLTSVKLICKLHKHQKMALGVGEKVPVDGILLSKKCSFDT
;
A
#
# COMPACT_ATOMS: atom_id res chain seq x y z
N MET A 1 -2.05 -30.04 18.26
CA MET A 1 -1.38 -29.73 16.98
C MET A 1 -2.31 -29.21 15.87
N ARG A 2 -3.65 -29.45 15.85
CA ARG A 2 -4.59 -28.83 14.88
C ARG A 2 -5.35 -27.61 15.41
N LEU A 3 -5.64 -27.57 16.71
CA LEU A 3 -6.44 -26.50 17.34
C LEU A 3 -5.60 -25.23 17.55
N ASP A 4 -4.38 -25.42 18.04
CA ASP A 4 -3.30 -24.45 18.19
C ASP A 4 -2.97 -23.73 16.87
N ASN A 5 -2.80 -24.47 15.78
CA ASN A 5 -2.61 -23.88 14.44
C ASN A 5 -3.84 -23.12 13.95
N SER A 6 -5.06 -23.62 14.23
CA SER A 6 -6.31 -22.93 13.86
C SER A 6 -6.51 -21.63 14.66
N ILE A 7 -6.20 -21.65 15.95
CA ILE A 7 -6.28 -20.48 16.84
C ILE A 7 -5.20 -19.46 16.44
N GLN A 8 -3.97 -19.89 16.20
CA GLN A 8 -2.89 -19.01 15.74
C GLN A 8 -3.19 -18.41 14.37
N THR A 9 -3.83 -19.17 13.47
CA THR A 9 -4.28 -18.70 12.16
C THR A 9 -5.45 -17.72 12.30
N ALA A 10 -6.41 -17.99 13.18
CA ALA A 10 -7.53 -17.09 13.46
C ALA A 10 -7.06 -15.77 14.09
N ILE A 11 -6.18 -15.81 15.08
CA ILE A 11 -5.59 -14.64 15.74
C ILE A 11 -4.73 -13.85 14.75
N SER A 12 -3.89 -14.51 13.95
CA SER A 12 -3.09 -13.83 12.93
C SER A 12 -3.97 -13.23 11.82
N ASN A 13 -5.06 -13.88 11.44
CA ASN A 13 -6.05 -13.35 10.49
C ASN A 13 -6.85 -12.17 11.07
N LEU A 14 -7.17 -12.18 12.36
CA LEU A 14 -7.85 -11.08 13.05
C LEU A 14 -6.93 -9.86 13.22
N LEU A 15 -5.63 -10.12 13.41
CA LEU A 15 -4.57 -9.11 13.47
C LEU A 15 -3.98 -8.77 12.09
N LYS A 16 -4.47 -9.38 11.00
CA LYS A 16 -4.01 -9.05 9.64
C LYS A 16 -4.42 -7.63 9.36
N ASN A 17 -3.44 -6.75 9.40
CA ASN A 17 -3.68 -5.39 9.00
C ASN A 17 -3.92 -5.34 7.47
N PRO A 18 -5.17 -5.12 7.01
CA PRO A 18 -5.54 -5.29 5.61
C PRO A 18 -4.82 -4.28 4.71
N ILE A 19 -4.46 -3.11 5.26
CA ILE A 19 -3.69 -2.10 4.54
C ILE A 19 -2.26 -2.61 4.32
N LEU A 20 -1.63 -3.15 5.37
CA LEU A 20 -0.27 -3.69 5.29
C LEU A 20 -0.18 -4.88 4.33
N SER A 21 -1.17 -5.78 4.35
CA SER A 21 -1.20 -6.92 3.43
C SER A 21 -1.32 -6.47 1.98
N ILE A 22 -2.23 -5.54 1.67
CA ILE A 22 -2.37 -4.99 0.32
C ILE A 22 -1.07 -4.32 -0.14
N LEU A 23 -0.43 -3.53 0.71
CA LEU A 23 0.84 -2.87 0.37
C LEU A 23 1.98 -3.86 0.12
N ARG A 24 2.01 -4.98 0.84
CA ARG A 24 2.97 -6.08 0.58
C ARG A 24 2.67 -6.74 -0.76
N ASP A 25 1.41 -7.06 -1.02
CA ASP A 25 1.00 -7.77 -2.23
C ASP A 25 1.25 -6.97 -3.51
N ILE A 26 1.16 -5.64 -3.46
CA ILE A 26 1.50 -4.78 -4.60
C ILE A 26 3.01 -4.45 -4.69
N ASN A 27 3.84 -5.04 -3.83
CA ASN A 27 5.27 -4.76 -3.72
C ASN A 27 5.55 -3.25 -3.54
N PHE A 28 4.81 -2.58 -2.65
CA PHE A 28 4.86 -1.12 -2.50
C PHE A 28 6.26 -0.57 -2.19
N SER A 29 7.12 -1.35 -1.52
CA SER A 29 8.54 -0.99 -1.31
C SER A 29 9.29 -0.74 -2.63
N SER A 30 9.02 -1.54 -3.66
CA SER A 30 9.59 -1.34 -5.01
C SER A 30 9.03 -0.06 -5.64
N ILE A 31 7.72 0.17 -5.53
CA ILE A 31 7.05 1.37 -6.04
C ILE A 31 7.66 2.65 -5.42
N LEU A 32 7.96 2.63 -4.12
CA LEU A 32 8.63 3.72 -3.43
C LEU A 32 10.02 4.00 -3.99
N LYS A 33 10.84 2.94 -4.19
CA LYS A 33 12.16 3.08 -4.80
C LYS A 33 12.07 3.66 -6.22
N GLN A 34 11.16 3.14 -7.05
CA GLN A 34 10.93 3.63 -8.41
C GLN A 34 10.46 5.09 -8.45
N SER A 35 9.79 5.55 -7.38
CA SER A 35 9.26 6.91 -7.22
C SER A 35 10.21 7.86 -6.46
N ASN A 36 11.46 7.45 -6.26
CA ASN A 36 12.52 8.21 -5.59
C ASN A 36 12.30 8.47 -4.08
N PHE A 37 11.54 7.62 -3.39
CA PHE A 37 11.36 7.71 -1.94
C PHE A 37 12.53 7.06 -1.21
N ILE A 38 13.57 7.83 -0.94
CA ILE A 38 14.83 7.38 -0.32
C ILE A 38 14.83 7.68 1.19
N LYS A 39 15.27 6.71 2.01
CA LYS A 39 15.36 6.82 3.48
C LYS A 39 16.21 8.00 3.95
N ARG A 40 17.29 8.33 3.23
CA ARG A 40 18.30 9.34 3.62
C ARG A 40 17.70 10.73 3.82
N ASP A 41 16.66 11.09 3.08
CA ASP A 41 16.09 12.44 3.14
C ASP A 41 15.18 12.67 4.37
N ILE A 42 14.53 11.60 4.90
CA ILE A 42 13.61 11.69 6.06
C ILE A 42 14.26 11.16 7.36
N GLY A 43 15.30 10.32 7.24
CA GLY A 43 15.93 9.62 8.37
C GLY A 43 15.13 8.40 8.88
N LYS A 44 13.88 8.24 8.43
CA LYS A 44 13.01 7.09 8.71
C LYS A 44 12.64 6.38 7.41
N SER A 45 12.15 5.13 7.53
CA SER A 45 11.70 4.36 6.37
C SER A 45 10.49 5.03 5.72
N PRO A 46 10.55 5.46 4.44
CA PRO A 46 9.43 6.10 3.76
C PRO A 46 8.18 5.21 3.72
N TYR A 47 8.38 3.89 3.67
CA TYR A 47 7.32 2.89 3.74
C TYR A 47 6.51 3.01 5.03
N LEU A 48 7.16 3.11 6.19
CA LEU A 48 6.49 3.21 7.48
C LEU A 48 5.79 4.56 7.65
N VAL A 49 6.43 5.64 7.19
CA VAL A 49 5.83 6.99 7.25
C VAL A 49 4.55 7.05 6.40
N ILE A 50 4.56 6.47 5.20
CA ILE A 50 3.36 6.40 4.34
C ILE A 50 2.30 5.47 4.92
N LEU A 51 2.70 4.35 5.53
CA LEU A 51 1.77 3.47 6.23
C LEU A 51 1.06 4.22 7.38
N HIS A 52 1.77 5.06 8.14
CA HIS A 52 1.15 5.92 9.16
C HIS A 52 0.15 6.90 8.54
N PHE A 53 0.48 7.52 7.41
CA PHE A 53 -0.45 8.39 6.70
C PHE A 53 -1.72 7.67 6.27
N LEU A 54 -1.62 6.43 5.78
CA LEU A 54 -2.77 5.62 5.40
C LEU A 54 -3.66 5.27 6.60
N TYR A 55 -3.08 4.94 7.76
CA TYR A 55 -3.88 4.74 8.98
C TYR A 55 -4.54 6.03 9.46
N MET A 56 -3.82 7.15 9.45
CA MET A 56 -4.40 8.46 9.80
C MET A 56 -5.59 8.79 8.90
N PHE A 57 -5.48 8.46 7.60
CA PHE A 57 -6.53 8.65 6.62
C PHE A 57 -7.76 7.77 6.92
N VAL A 58 -7.56 6.46 7.14
CA VAL A 58 -8.67 5.52 7.43
C VAL A 58 -9.39 5.83 8.74
N ILE A 59 -8.65 6.22 9.78
CA ILE A 59 -9.22 6.56 11.10
C ILE A 59 -9.75 8.01 11.12
N ASN A 60 -9.54 8.77 10.04
CA ASN A 60 -9.89 10.19 9.91
C ASN A 60 -9.38 11.04 11.10
N LYS A 61 -8.11 10.84 11.49
CA LYS A 61 -7.46 11.57 12.57
C LYS A 61 -6.36 12.47 12.03
N LYS A 62 -6.29 13.70 12.54
CA LYS A 62 -5.18 14.62 12.29
C LYS A 62 -3.88 14.05 12.87
N ILE A 63 -2.74 14.43 12.28
CA ILE A 63 -1.39 14.02 12.73
C ILE A 63 -1.19 14.28 14.23
N SER A 64 -1.67 15.42 14.74
CA SER A 64 -1.57 15.79 16.16
C SER A 64 -2.35 14.87 17.10
N SER A 65 -3.45 14.32 16.63
CA SER A 65 -4.27 13.38 17.39
C SER A 65 -3.66 11.98 17.29
N PHE A 66 -3.26 11.54 16.10
CA PHE A 66 -2.59 10.25 15.89
C PHE A 66 -1.33 10.10 16.75
N ALA A 67 -0.55 11.18 16.88
CA ALA A 67 0.65 11.18 17.72
C ALA A 67 0.37 10.91 19.21
N LYS A 68 -0.85 11.16 19.69
CA LYS A 68 -1.26 10.86 21.07
C LYS A 68 -1.73 9.42 21.26
N TYR A 69 -2.19 8.76 20.19
CA TYR A 69 -2.75 7.41 20.24
C TYR A 69 -1.71 6.30 20.04
N SER A 70 -0.55 6.62 19.46
CA SER A 70 0.48 5.63 19.16
C SER A 70 1.82 6.08 19.72
N SER A 71 2.38 5.29 20.64
CA SER A 71 3.75 5.45 21.17
C SER A 71 4.80 5.33 20.07
N ASP A 72 4.50 4.59 19.00
CA ASP A 72 5.38 4.38 17.84
C ASP A 72 5.23 5.48 16.77
N SER A 73 4.39 6.50 17.02
CA SER A 73 4.22 7.60 16.10
C SER A 73 5.48 8.46 15.97
N TYR A 74 5.74 8.96 14.76
CA TYR A 74 6.84 9.88 14.54
C TYR A 74 6.50 11.30 14.98
N LYS A 75 7.55 12.09 15.25
CA LYS A 75 7.41 13.53 15.46
C LYS A 75 6.87 14.21 14.19
N LYS A 76 6.16 15.33 14.36
CA LYS A 76 5.54 16.09 13.27
C LYS A 76 6.53 16.44 12.15
N ASP A 77 7.77 16.75 12.49
CA ASP A 77 8.81 17.13 11.52
C ASP A 77 9.10 16.00 10.52
N VAL A 78 9.03 14.73 10.93
CA VAL A 78 9.25 13.58 10.06
C VAL A 78 8.20 13.53 8.95
N TYR A 79 6.93 13.74 9.30
CA TYR A 79 5.84 13.79 8.34
C TYR A 79 5.97 14.99 7.39
N TYR A 80 6.33 16.17 7.92
CA TYR A 80 6.51 17.37 7.09
C TYR A 80 7.72 17.29 6.17
N ARG A 81 8.83 16.69 6.61
CA ARG A 81 10.00 16.42 5.74
C ARG A 81 9.62 15.55 4.55
N LEU A 82 8.77 14.54 4.77
CA LEU A 82 8.28 13.69 3.68
C LEU A 82 7.45 14.49 2.68
N LEU A 83 6.51 15.32 3.15
CA LEU A 83 5.62 16.11 2.29
C LEU A 83 6.34 17.24 1.54
N LYS A 84 7.30 17.91 2.19
CA LYS A 84 8.02 19.07 1.64
C LYS A 84 9.10 18.67 0.63
N ASN A 85 9.53 17.42 0.61
CA ASN A 85 10.65 17.00 -0.24
C ASN A 85 10.24 16.97 -1.72
N SER A 86 10.74 17.94 -2.49
CA SER A 86 10.50 18.07 -3.94
C SER A 86 11.17 16.98 -4.77
N LYS A 87 12.13 16.24 -4.22
CA LYS A 87 12.79 15.13 -4.91
C LYS A 87 11.87 13.92 -5.08
N TYR A 88 10.79 13.83 -4.31
CA TYR A 88 9.86 12.71 -4.37
C TYR A 88 8.90 12.85 -5.53
N ASN A 89 8.81 11.79 -6.34
CA ASN A 89 7.94 11.77 -7.49
C ASN A 89 6.55 11.24 -7.10
N TRP A 90 5.75 12.13 -6.52
CA TRP A 90 4.37 11.85 -6.12
C TRP A 90 3.48 11.38 -7.28
N ARG A 91 3.67 11.94 -8.48
CA ARG A 91 2.91 11.55 -9.67
C ARG A 91 3.21 10.09 -10.07
N LYS A 92 4.49 9.72 -10.09
CA LYS A 92 4.92 8.35 -10.38
C LYS A 92 4.46 7.36 -9.31
N LEU A 93 4.52 7.76 -8.04
CA LEU A 93 3.99 6.96 -6.93
C LEU A 93 2.52 6.64 -7.14
N LEU A 94 1.70 7.67 -7.40
CA LEU A 94 0.26 7.51 -7.60
C LEU A 94 -0.02 6.61 -8.80
N LEU A 95 0.62 6.87 -9.95
CA LEU A 95 0.43 6.11 -11.17
C LEU A 95 0.74 4.62 -10.98
N LEU A 96 1.92 4.30 -10.45
CA LEU A 96 2.36 2.91 -10.25
C LEU A 96 1.48 2.18 -9.23
N THR A 97 1.10 2.86 -8.15
CA THR A 97 0.22 2.29 -7.12
C THR A 97 -1.16 2.00 -7.69
N SER A 98 -1.76 2.97 -8.41
CA SER A 98 -3.06 2.79 -9.06
C SER A 98 -3.05 1.63 -10.06
N VAL A 99 -2.04 1.53 -10.92
CA VAL A 99 -1.92 0.41 -11.87
C VAL A 99 -1.86 -0.93 -11.14
N LYS A 100 -1.01 -1.08 -10.11
CA LYS A 100 -0.89 -2.35 -9.37
C LYS A 100 -2.18 -2.70 -8.63
N LEU A 101 -2.86 -1.72 -8.03
CA LEU A 101 -4.16 -1.92 -7.37
C LEU A 101 -5.24 -2.34 -8.34
N ILE A 102 -5.38 -1.66 -9.48
CA ILE A 102 -6.36 -2.00 -10.52
C ILE A 102 -6.09 -3.41 -11.08
N CYS A 103 -4.83 -3.74 -11.37
CA CYS A 103 -4.46 -5.10 -11.81
C CYS A 103 -4.85 -6.17 -10.78
N LYS A 104 -4.66 -5.89 -9.49
CA LYS A 104 -5.04 -6.82 -8.42
C LYS A 104 -6.56 -6.95 -8.30
N LEU A 105 -7.28 -5.84 -8.35
CA LEU A 105 -8.74 -5.81 -8.32
C LEU A 105 -9.34 -6.61 -9.48
N HIS A 106 -8.82 -6.41 -10.69
CA HIS A 106 -9.27 -7.12 -11.89
C HIS A 106 -9.04 -8.64 -11.79
N LYS A 107 -7.92 -9.09 -11.19
CA LYS A 107 -7.69 -10.51 -10.90
C LYS A 107 -8.75 -11.07 -9.94
N HIS A 108 -9.06 -10.35 -8.86
CA HIS A 108 -10.10 -10.77 -7.91
C HIS A 108 -11.49 -10.83 -8.54
N GLN A 109 -11.85 -9.86 -9.39
CA GLN A 109 -13.12 -9.86 -10.12
C GLN A 109 -13.23 -11.07 -11.07
N LYS A 110 -12.16 -11.40 -11.81
CA LYS A 110 -12.15 -12.58 -12.69
C LYS A 110 -12.31 -13.89 -11.92
N MET A 111 -11.63 -14.03 -10.78
CA MET A 111 -11.75 -15.23 -9.94
C MET A 111 -13.15 -15.36 -9.32
N ALA A 112 -13.75 -14.27 -8.88
CA ALA A 112 -15.07 -14.27 -8.25
C ALA A 112 -16.22 -14.61 -9.22
N LEU A 113 -16.05 -14.29 -10.51
CA LEU A 113 -17.05 -14.55 -11.53
C LEU A 113 -16.99 -15.99 -12.09
N GLY A 114 -15.98 -16.80 -11.74
CA GLY A 114 -15.87 -18.19 -12.23
C GLY A 114 -15.70 -18.33 -13.75
N VAL A 115 -15.43 -17.23 -14.46
CA VAL A 115 -15.39 -17.21 -15.92
C VAL A 115 -13.98 -17.51 -16.42
N GLY A 116 -13.77 -18.77 -16.81
CA GLY A 116 -12.73 -19.17 -17.75
C GLY A 116 -13.10 -18.81 -19.18
N GLU A 117 -13.42 -17.54 -19.48
CA GLU A 117 -13.74 -17.12 -20.84
C GLU A 117 -13.46 -15.62 -21.05
N LYS A 118 -12.96 -15.30 -22.25
CA LYS A 118 -12.52 -13.97 -22.65
C LYS A 118 -13.72 -13.01 -22.69
N VAL A 119 -13.86 -12.18 -21.67
CA VAL A 119 -14.74 -11.00 -21.75
C VAL A 119 -14.01 -9.91 -22.54
N PRO A 120 -14.49 -9.49 -23.73
CA PRO A 120 -13.97 -8.32 -24.41
C PRO A 120 -14.58 -7.11 -23.72
N VAL A 121 -13.85 -6.54 -22.76
CA VAL A 121 -14.16 -5.21 -22.25
C VAL A 121 -13.39 -4.24 -23.14
N ASP A 122 -14.05 -3.78 -24.18
CA ASP A 122 -13.51 -2.75 -25.06
C ASP A 122 -13.23 -1.47 -24.27
N GLY A 123 -12.05 -0.92 -24.52
CA GLY A 123 -11.70 0.45 -24.14
C GLY A 123 -10.65 0.56 -23.05
N ILE A 124 -9.46 0.98 -23.48
CA ILE A 124 -8.34 1.49 -22.67
C ILE A 124 -7.42 0.40 -22.10
N LEU A 125 -6.55 -0.13 -22.97
CA LEU A 125 -5.10 -0.27 -22.76
C LEU A 125 -4.58 -0.81 -21.40
N LEU A 126 -5.35 -1.57 -20.63
CA LEU A 126 -4.98 -2.02 -19.27
C LEU A 126 -4.48 -3.46 -19.26
N SER A 127 -4.94 -4.31 -20.18
CA SER A 127 -4.49 -5.71 -20.25
C SER A 127 -3.03 -5.86 -20.69
N LYS A 128 -2.49 -4.92 -21.49
CA LYS A 128 -1.07 -4.92 -21.88
C LYS A 128 -0.14 -4.22 -20.87
N LYS A 129 -0.68 -3.57 -19.84
CA LYS A 129 0.09 -2.74 -18.87
C LYS A 129 0.36 -3.39 -17.51
N CYS A 130 -0.24 -4.54 -17.19
CA CYS A 130 0.04 -5.19 -15.89
C CYS A 130 1.45 -5.82 -15.80
N SER A 131 2.17 -5.92 -16.93
CA SER A 131 3.61 -6.22 -17.00
C SER A 131 4.39 -4.93 -17.25
N PHE A 132 4.68 -4.19 -16.20
CA PHE A 132 5.89 -3.36 -16.17
C PHE A 132 6.89 -4.15 -15.34
N ASP A 133 7.54 -5.10 -15.99
CA ASP A 133 8.79 -5.69 -15.54
C ASP A 133 9.89 -4.91 -16.24
N THR A 134 10.59 -4.05 -15.50
CA THR A 134 12.07 -3.97 -15.37
C THR A 134 12.36 -2.89 -14.34
#